data_AF-A0A2W7TTU1-F1
#
_entry.id   AF-A0A2W7TTU1-F1
#
_cell.length_a   1.000
_cell.length_b   1.000
_cell.length_c   1.000
_cell.angle_alpha   90.00
_cell.angle_beta   90.00
_cell.angle_gamma   90.00
#
_symmetry.space_group_name_H-M   'P 1'
#
loop_
_entity.id
_entity.type
_entity.pdbx_description
1 polymer ?
#
loop_
_entity_poly.entity_id
_entity_poly.type
_entity_poly.pdbx_seq_one_letter_code
_entity_poly.pdbx_strand_id
1 'polypeptide(L)'
;MKKIIIFFFCILSLNSCFGQNKSDQKQTLGFNIPAGMYILDSAILNWKDQAFKILALEKKANKENTQHNSLQIIILKKVENEFIEVKSNKNIVFKYDDNCPADGFQKIVVKNNYFTIEQVYCKDFLFVNSYTTFRFDEKTNEIVMHKYSEAYTSRSDPDKLIPNKMKAIKDFGKIQFEGVTQELLIKLIK
;
A
#
# COMPACT_ATOMS: atom_id res chain seq x y z
N MET A 1 -11.68 7.08 66.91
CA MET A 1 -10.45 7.27 66.10
C MET A 1 -9.68 5.96 66.03
N LYS A 2 -9.77 5.22 64.93
CA LYS A 2 -8.84 4.13 64.56
C LYS A 2 -8.69 4.18 63.04
N LYS A 3 -7.48 4.53 62.57
CA LYS A 3 -7.10 4.55 61.16
C LYS A 3 -6.80 3.12 60.73
N ILE A 4 -7.50 2.63 59.71
CA ILE A 4 -7.15 1.38 59.02
C ILE A 4 -6.28 1.77 57.84
N ILE A 5 -5.03 1.32 57.87
CA ILE A 5 -4.07 1.42 56.76
C ILE A 5 -4.26 0.17 55.92
N ILE A 6 -4.80 0.31 54.71
CA ILE A 6 -4.90 -0.77 53.73
C ILE A 6 -3.62 -0.72 52.89
N PHE A 7 -2.80 -1.76 53.04
CA PHE A 7 -1.60 -1.99 52.23
C PHE A 7 -2.02 -2.44 50.83
N PHE A 8 -1.77 -1.62 49.81
CA PHE A 8 -2.05 -1.92 48.42
C PHE A 8 -0.86 -2.70 47.84
N PHE A 9 -1.01 -4.01 47.67
CA PHE A 9 -0.02 -4.88 47.02
C PHE A 9 -0.15 -4.70 45.50
N CYS A 10 0.73 -3.88 44.91
CA CYS A 10 0.75 -3.63 43.47
C CYS A 10 1.49 -4.77 42.77
N ILE A 11 0.74 -5.72 42.20
CA ILE A 11 1.31 -6.79 41.37
C ILE A 11 1.72 -6.18 40.03
N LEU A 12 3.04 -6.03 39.84
CA LEU A 12 3.67 -5.75 38.55
C LEU A 12 3.59 -7.01 37.68
N SER A 13 2.65 -7.06 36.74
CA SER A 13 2.71 -8.01 35.64
C SER A 13 3.53 -7.42 34.48
N LEU A 14 4.72 -8.00 34.31
CA LEU A 14 5.52 -7.91 33.09
C LEU A 14 4.73 -8.55 31.95
N ASN A 15 4.10 -7.74 31.09
CA ASN A 15 3.69 -8.23 29.78
C ASN A 15 4.92 -8.23 28.87
N SER A 16 5.47 -9.42 28.71
CA SER A 16 6.44 -9.71 27.66
C SER A 16 5.82 -9.44 26.30
N CYS A 17 6.42 -8.51 25.56
CA CYS A 17 6.28 -8.40 24.12
C CYS A 17 6.76 -9.72 23.48
N PHE A 18 5.85 -10.63 23.19
CA PHE A 18 6.10 -11.75 22.29
C PHE A 18 5.45 -11.47 20.95
N GLY A 19 6.30 -11.40 19.92
CA GLY A 19 5.95 -11.08 18.55
C GLY A 19 4.86 -12.01 18.00
N GLN A 20 3.89 -11.41 17.33
CA GLN A 20 2.92 -12.13 16.53
C GLN A 20 3.64 -12.73 15.32
N ASN A 21 3.81 -14.06 15.35
CA ASN A 21 4.17 -14.86 14.19
C ASN A 21 3.11 -14.66 13.10
N LYS A 22 3.51 -14.09 11.95
CA LYS A 22 2.74 -14.11 10.70
C LYS A 22 2.74 -15.54 10.13
N SER A 23 1.90 -16.40 10.67
CA SER A 23 1.58 -17.70 10.10
C SER A 23 0.23 -17.59 9.38
N ASP A 24 0.28 -17.77 8.06
CA ASP A 24 -0.82 -18.11 7.15
C ASP A 24 -2.21 -17.53 7.47
N GLN A 25 -2.46 -16.31 6.99
CA GLN A 25 -3.81 -15.76 6.84
C GLN A 25 -4.61 -16.53 5.77
N LYS A 26 -5.05 -17.74 6.11
CA LYS A 26 -6.09 -18.48 5.38
C LYS A 26 -7.48 -18.26 6.01
N GLN A 27 -7.69 -17.14 6.70
CA GLN A 27 -8.97 -16.84 7.34
C GLN A 27 -9.76 -15.78 6.55
N THR A 28 -10.86 -16.26 5.96
CA THR A 28 -12.06 -15.52 5.51
C THR A 28 -11.87 -14.39 4.52
N LEU A 29 -11.24 -14.67 3.36
CA LEU A 29 -11.28 -13.73 2.23
C LEU A 29 -12.56 -13.82 1.41
N GLY A 30 -13.28 -14.95 1.35
CA GLY A 30 -14.39 -15.14 0.40
C GLY A 30 -13.98 -15.03 -1.08
N PHE A 31 -12.71 -14.69 -1.34
CA PHE A 31 -12.11 -14.48 -2.64
C PHE A 31 -11.03 -15.54 -2.88
N ASN A 32 -11.11 -16.20 -4.03
CA ASN A 32 -10.13 -17.20 -4.44
C ASN A 32 -8.91 -16.51 -5.05
N ILE A 33 -7.77 -16.59 -4.36
CA ILE A 33 -6.50 -16.09 -4.89
C ILE A 33 -6.14 -16.89 -6.15
N PRO A 34 -5.82 -16.23 -7.29
CA PRO A 34 -5.43 -16.91 -8.52
C PRO A 34 -4.32 -17.94 -8.30
N ALA A 35 -4.40 -19.06 -9.02
CA ALA A 35 -3.41 -20.11 -8.93
C ALA A 35 -2.00 -19.57 -9.22
N GLY A 36 -1.02 -20.00 -8.41
CA GLY A 36 0.36 -19.53 -8.53
C GLY A 36 0.64 -18.14 -7.94
N MET A 37 -0.35 -17.48 -7.31
CA MET A 37 -0.16 -16.21 -6.61
C MET A 37 -0.26 -16.36 -5.08
N TYR A 38 0.26 -15.37 -4.37
CA TYR A 38 0.08 -15.18 -2.94
C TYR A 38 -0.18 -13.70 -2.63
N ILE A 39 -0.76 -13.42 -1.46
CA ILE A 39 -0.95 -12.05 -0.98
C ILE A 39 0.36 -11.59 -0.37
N LEU A 40 1.00 -10.59 -0.97
CA LEU A 40 2.19 -9.95 -0.43
C LEU A 40 1.81 -8.97 0.69
N ASP A 41 0.80 -8.15 0.43
CA ASP A 41 0.27 -7.18 1.40
C ASP A 41 -1.24 -6.98 1.20
N SER A 42 -1.91 -6.51 2.25
CA SER A 42 -3.31 -6.16 2.17
C SER A 42 -3.69 -5.06 3.16
N ALA A 43 -4.68 -4.26 2.78
CA ALA A 43 -5.27 -3.27 3.67
C ALA A 43 -6.80 -3.27 3.56
N ILE A 44 -7.47 -3.00 4.69
CA ILE A 44 -8.91 -2.81 4.73
C ILE A 44 -9.19 -1.31 4.73
N LEU A 45 -10.07 -0.87 3.85
CA LEU A 45 -10.60 0.48 3.81
C LEU A 45 -12.08 0.43 4.14
N ASN A 46 -12.42 0.91 5.34
CA ASN A 46 -13.79 1.14 5.74
C ASN A 46 -14.13 2.60 5.49
N TRP A 47 -15.11 2.85 4.65
CA TRP A 47 -15.58 4.19 4.35
C TRP A 47 -17.09 4.23 4.37
N LYS A 48 -17.64 4.92 5.38
CA LYS A 48 -19.08 4.92 5.68
C LYS A 48 -19.57 3.47 5.82
N ASP A 49 -20.63 3.11 5.10
CA ASP A 49 -21.23 1.77 5.14
C ASP A 49 -20.58 0.79 4.15
N GLN A 50 -19.48 1.18 3.49
CA GLN A 50 -18.77 0.36 2.53
C GLN A 50 -17.43 -0.12 3.11
N ALA A 51 -17.13 -1.39 2.89
CA ALA A 51 -15.83 -1.98 3.22
C ALA A 51 -15.16 -2.50 1.96
N PHE A 52 -13.90 -2.14 1.78
CA PHE A 52 -13.05 -2.59 0.69
C PHE A 52 -11.81 -3.28 1.26
N LYS A 53 -11.29 -4.25 0.50
CA LYS A 53 -10.00 -4.87 0.77
C LYS A 53 -9.11 -4.66 -0.45
N ILE A 54 -7.97 -4.02 -0.25
CA ILE A 54 -6.95 -3.84 -1.27
C ILE A 54 -5.92 -4.94 -1.06
N LEU A 55 -5.59 -5.68 -2.13
CA LEU A 55 -4.61 -6.75 -2.13
C LEU A 55 -3.47 -6.39 -3.09
N ALA A 56 -2.24 -6.60 -2.66
CA ALA A 56 -1.09 -6.70 -3.54
C ALA A 56 -0.76 -8.18 -3.73
N LEU A 57 -0.97 -8.70 -4.95
CA LEU A 57 -0.70 -10.09 -5.28
C LEU A 57 0.60 -10.22 -6.04
N GLU A 58 1.35 -11.27 -5.70
CA GLU A 58 2.59 -11.62 -6.36
C GLU A 58 2.62 -13.09 -6.75
N LYS A 59 3.36 -13.41 -7.82
CA LYS A 59 3.63 -14.79 -8.23
C LYS A 59 4.49 -15.50 -7.18
N LYS A 60 4.11 -16.72 -6.80
CA LYS A 60 4.88 -17.55 -5.86
C LYS A 60 6.32 -17.81 -6.32
N ALA A 61 6.57 -17.81 -7.63
CA ALA A 61 7.91 -17.91 -8.19
C ALA A 61 8.86 -16.76 -7.77
N ASN A 62 8.29 -15.63 -7.34
CA ASN A 62 9.03 -14.46 -6.89
C ASN A 62 9.12 -14.36 -5.35
N LYS A 63 8.71 -15.39 -4.61
CA LYS A 63 8.64 -15.31 -3.13
C LYS A 63 10.01 -15.02 -2.49
N GLU A 64 11.09 -15.46 -3.13
CA GLU A 64 12.47 -15.20 -2.71
C GLU A 64 13.06 -13.92 -3.33
N ASN A 65 12.30 -13.20 -4.18
CA ASN A 65 12.75 -11.95 -4.78
C ASN A 65 12.57 -10.81 -3.78
N THR A 66 13.62 -10.01 -3.58
CA THR A 66 13.57 -8.85 -2.70
C THR A 66 12.95 -7.61 -3.36
N GLN A 67 12.85 -7.58 -4.69
CA GLN A 67 12.51 -6.40 -5.46
C GLN A 67 11.02 -6.28 -5.85
N HIS A 68 10.15 -7.18 -5.37
CA HIS A 68 8.68 -7.18 -5.56
C HIS A 68 8.12 -6.22 -6.64
N ASN A 69 8.32 -6.60 -7.91
CA ASN A 69 7.98 -5.79 -9.08
C ASN A 69 6.81 -6.39 -9.87
N SER A 70 6.06 -5.55 -10.60
CA SER A 70 4.96 -5.98 -11.48
C SER A 70 3.82 -6.72 -10.75
N LEU A 71 3.44 -6.18 -9.58
CA LEU A 71 2.38 -6.76 -8.75
C LEU A 71 1.01 -6.52 -9.34
N GLN A 72 0.11 -7.47 -9.12
CA GLN A 72 -1.30 -7.26 -9.40
C GLN A 72 -1.97 -6.66 -8.15
N ILE A 73 -2.38 -5.40 -8.25
CA ILE A 73 -3.17 -4.74 -7.22
C ILE A 73 -4.65 -5.03 -7.50
N ILE A 74 -5.34 -5.65 -6.55
CA ILE A 74 -6.77 -5.98 -6.63
C ILE A 74 -7.53 -5.19 -5.57
N ILE A 75 -8.70 -4.68 -5.93
CA ILE A 75 -9.64 -4.08 -5.01
C ILE A 75 -10.87 -4.97 -4.94
N LEU A 76 -11.15 -5.44 -3.74
CA LEU A 76 -12.34 -6.19 -3.42
C LEU A 76 -13.33 -5.30 -2.67
N LYS A 77 -14.62 -5.45 -2.95
CA LYS A 77 -15.71 -4.81 -2.20
C LYS A 77 -16.44 -5.87 -1.38
N LYS A 78 -16.74 -5.55 -0.12
CA LYS A 78 -17.60 -6.40 0.71
C LYS A 78 -19.04 -6.28 0.25
N VAL A 79 -19.65 -7.40 -0.10
CA VAL A 79 -21.08 -7.53 -0.40
C VAL A 79 -21.61 -8.63 0.51
N GLU A 80 -22.56 -8.28 1.38
CA GLU A 80 -23.02 -9.16 2.46
C GLU A 80 -21.83 -9.66 3.31
N ASN A 81 -21.52 -10.96 3.24
CA ASN A 81 -20.44 -11.59 3.99
C ASN A 81 -19.23 -11.98 3.12
N GLU A 82 -19.21 -11.60 1.84
CA GLU A 82 -18.17 -11.99 0.89
C GLU A 82 -17.44 -10.76 0.32
N PHE A 83 -16.19 -10.96 -0.07
CA PHE A 83 -15.44 -9.95 -0.82
C PHE A 83 -15.38 -10.34 -2.29
N ILE A 84 -15.93 -9.47 -3.15
CA ILE A 84 -15.93 -9.63 -4.60
C ILE A 84 -14.90 -8.70 -5.24
N GLU A 85 -14.18 -9.17 -6.25
CA GLU A 85 -13.30 -8.31 -7.04
C GLU A 85 -14.12 -7.28 -7.80
N VAL A 86 -13.76 -6.01 -7.65
CA VAL A 86 -14.40 -4.90 -8.37
C VAL A 86 -13.44 -4.19 -9.33
N LYS A 87 -12.13 -4.24 -9.06
CA LYS A 87 -11.09 -3.59 -9.87
C LYS A 87 -9.77 -4.33 -9.73
N SER A 88 -8.96 -4.32 -10.80
CA SER A 88 -7.57 -4.77 -10.75
C SER A 88 -6.65 -3.98 -11.68
N ASN A 89 -5.38 -3.83 -11.30
CA ASN A 89 -4.36 -3.14 -12.09
C ASN A 89 -2.97 -3.76 -11.82
N LYS A 90 -2.21 -4.03 -12.89
CA LYS A 90 -0.88 -4.64 -12.88
C LYS A 90 0.27 -3.70 -13.23
N ASN A 91 -0.02 -2.41 -13.48
CA ASN A 91 0.92 -1.43 -14.00
C ASN A 91 1.30 -0.34 -12.97
N ILE A 92 0.72 -0.36 -11.78
CA ILE A 92 0.99 0.64 -10.73
C ILE A 92 2.36 0.41 -10.10
N VAL A 93 2.67 -0.86 -9.81
CA VAL A 93 4.01 -1.27 -9.34
C VAL A 93 4.78 -1.77 -10.54
N PHE A 94 5.82 -1.07 -10.94
CA PHE A 94 6.56 -1.36 -12.16
C PHE A 94 8.05 -1.53 -11.90
N LYS A 95 8.73 -2.32 -12.74
CA LYS A 95 10.19 -2.33 -12.74
C LYS A 95 10.70 -1.11 -13.52
N TYR A 96 11.46 -0.24 -12.88
CA TYR A 96 12.19 0.82 -13.59
C TYR A 96 13.52 0.27 -14.12
N ASP A 97 13.94 0.71 -15.30
CA ASP A 97 15.16 0.21 -15.94
C ASP A 97 16.41 0.87 -15.36
N ASP A 98 16.72 0.51 -14.10
CA ASP A 98 17.91 0.96 -13.37
C ASP A 98 18.31 -0.10 -12.33
N ASN A 99 19.58 -0.10 -11.90
CA ASN A 99 20.07 -1.00 -10.86
C ASN A 99 19.76 -0.43 -9.47
N CYS A 100 18.60 -0.83 -8.92
CA CYS A 100 18.15 -0.38 -7.63
C CYS A 100 18.14 -1.50 -6.57
N PRO A 101 18.96 -1.41 -5.51
CA PRO A 101 18.96 -2.44 -4.46
C PRO A 101 17.67 -2.43 -3.61
N ALA A 102 16.93 -1.32 -3.61
CA ALA A 102 15.69 -1.13 -2.87
C ALA A 102 14.45 -1.13 -3.77
N ASP A 103 14.55 -1.63 -5.01
CA ASP A 103 13.44 -1.59 -5.99
C ASP A 103 12.18 -2.30 -5.48
N GLY A 104 11.02 -1.85 -5.95
CA GLY A 104 9.77 -2.58 -5.82
C GLY A 104 8.74 -2.02 -4.85
N PHE A 105 7.65 -2.78 -4.74
CA PHE A 105 6.55 -2.52 -3.84
C PHE A 105 7.00 -2.46 -2.38
N GLN A 106 6.50 -1.47 -1.65
CA GLN A 106 6.78 -1.32 -0.23
C GLN A 106 5.57 -1.73 0.62
N LYS A 107 4.41 -1.12 0.37
CA LYS A 107 3.17 -1.34 1.15
C LYS A 107 1.95 -0.67 0.52
N ILE A 108 0.78 -1.09 1.00
CA ILE A 108 -0.48 -0.37 0.87
C ILE A 108 -0.74 0.44 2.14
N VAL A 109 -1.01 1.74 2.00
CA VAL A 109 -1.41 2.60 3.13
C VAL A 109 -2.83 3.09 2.94
N VAL A 110 -3.68 2.93 3.95
CA VAL A 110 -5.07 3.42 3.95
C VAL A 110 -5.23 4.58 4.93
N LYS A 111 -5.93 5.64 4.50
CA LYS A 111 -6.33 6.75 5.36
C LYS A 111 -7.65 7.33 4.86
N ASN A 112 -8.70 7.28 5.69
CA ASN A 112 -10.06 7.71 5.32
C ASN A 112 -10.54 6.98 4.03
N ASN A 113 -11.08 7.72 3.06
CA ASN A 113 -11.48 7.21 1.74
C ASN A 113 -10.33 7.14 0.72
N TYR A 114 -9.07 7.16 1.18
CA TYR A 114 -7.89 7.08 0.33
C TYR A 114 -7.09 5.83 0.63
N PHE A 115 -6.45 5.30 -0.41
CA PHE A 115 -5.36 4.35 -0.26
C PHE A 115 -4.19 4.77 -1.16
N THR A 116 -2.98 4.42 -0.76
CA THR A 116 -1.75 4.73 -1.47
C THR A 116 -0.96 3.45 -1.69
N ILE A 117 -0.51 3.25 -2.92
CA ILE A 117 0.48 2.23 -3.24
C ILE A 117 1.85 2.91 -3.19
N GLU A 118 2.72 2.39 -2.33
CA GLU A 118 4.09 2.88 -2.19
C GLU A 118 5.05 1.94 -2.93
N GLN A 119 5.93 2.52 -3.73
CA GLN A 119 6.98 1.82 -4.44
C GLN A 119 8.27 2.61 -4.33
N VAL A 120 9.40 1.91 -4.22
CA VAL A 120 10.73 2.48 -4.44
C VAL A 120 11.25 2.03 -5.79
N TYR A 121 11.95 2.92 -6.49
CA TYR A 121 12.77 2.58 -7.63
C TYR A 121 13.99 3.50 -7.68
N CYS A 122 14.95 3.24 -8.58
CA CYS A 122 16.08 4.14 -8.78
C CYS A 122 15.98 4.79 -10.15
N LYS A 123 16.38 6.05 -10.20
CA LYS A 123 16.55 6.79 -11.44
C LYS A 123 17.81 7.60 -11.32
N ASP A 124 18.80 7.26 -12.13
CA ASP A 124 20.15 7.82 -12.02
C ASP A 124 20.74 7.48 -10.62
N PHE A 125 21.41 8.44 -9.98
CA PHE A 125 21.95 8.28 -8.62
C PHE A 125 20.92 8.63 -7.52
N LEU A 126 19.62 8.46 -7.77
CA LEU A 126 18.56 8.76 -6.81
C LEU A 126 17.78 7.50 -6.43
N PHE A 127 17.51 7.35 -5.13
CA PHE A 127 16.35 6.57 -4.68
C PHE A 127 15.10 7.42 -4.86
N VAL A 128 14.08 6.85 -5.50
CA VAL A 128 12.80 7.48 -5.73
C VAL A 128 11.73 6.74 -4.94
N ASN A 129 11.22 7.37 -3.90
CA ASN A 129 10.02 6.91 -3.19
C ASN A 129 8.79 7.47 -3.91
N SER A 130 8.03 6.61 -4.55
CA SER A 130 6.83 6.98 -5.29
C SER A 130 5.55 6.61 -4.53
N TYR A 131 4.56 7.48 -4.63
CA TYR A 131 3.30 7.39 -3.90
C TYR A 131 2.13 7.60 -4.88
N THR A 132 1.47 6.52 -5.26
CA THR A 132 0.27 6.57 -6.11
C THR A 132 -0.97 6.49 -5.22
N THR A 133 -1.58 7.64 -4.93
CA THR A 133 -2.75 7.76 -4.06
C THR A 133 -4.04 7.76 -4.87
N PHE A 134 -4.95 6.89 -4.50
CA PHE A 134 -6.30 6.78 -5.03
C PHE A 134 -7.32 7.26 -4.00
N ARG A 135 -8.47 7.71 -4.49
CA ARG A 135 -9.64 8.01 -3.66
C ARG A 135 -10.85 7.26 -4.17
N PHE A 136 -11.72 6.88 -3.24
CA PHE A 136 -13.08 6.47 -3.56
C PHE A 136 -13.95 7.72 -3.74
N ASP A 137 -14.59 7.83 -4.90
CA ASP A 137 -15.62 8.83 -5.18
C ASP A 137 -16.99 8.25 -4.84
N GLU A 138 -17.62 8.82 -3.82
CA GLU A 138 -18.91 8.36 -3.31
C GLU A 138 -20.05 8.54 -4.31
N LYS A 139 -20.04 9.65 -5.07
CA LYS A 139 -21.17 9.99 -5.94
C LYS A 139 -21.24 9.06 -7.14
N THR A 140 -20.08 8.61 -7.60
CA THR A 140 -19.95 7.79 -8.80
C THR A 140 -19.59 6.33 -8.49
N ASN A 141 -19.29 5.99 -7.23
CA ASN A 141 -18.72 4.71 -6.81
C ASN A 141 -17.44 4.34 -7.58
N GLU A 142 -16.68 5.34 -8.02
CA GLU A 142 -15.45 5.15 -8.78
C GLU A 142 -14.22 5.21 -7.90
N ILE A 143 -13.14 4.60 -8.38
CA ILE A 143 -11.83 4.64 -7.75
C ILE A 143 -10.92 5.38 -8.71
N VAL A 144 -10.53 6.59 -8.33
CA VAL A 144 -9.77 7.49 -9.21
C VAL A 144 -8.44 7.85 -8.57
N MET A 145 -7.41 8.02 -9.40
CA MET A 145 -6.14 8.54 -8.95
C MET A 145 -6.34 9.97 -8.45
N HIS A 146 -6.02 10.19 -7.18
CA HIS A 146 -6.14 11.48 -6.53
C HIS A 146 -4.85 12.28 -6.66
N LYS A 147 -3.70 11.61 -6.50
CA LYS A 147 -2.39 12.24 -6.47
C LYS A 147 -1.31 11.23 -6.82
N TYR A 148 -0.28 11.69 -7.50
CA TYR A 148 1.00 11.00 -7.64
C TYR A 148 2.12 11.92 -7.14
N SER A 149 3.02 11.39 -6.32
CA SER A 149 4.18 12.15 -5.84
C SER A 149 5.42 11.29 -5.72
N GLU A 150 6.57 11.94 -5.84
CA GLU A 150 7.89 11.35 -5.68
C GLU A 150 8.72 12.16 -4.68
N ALA A 151 9.41 11.43 -3.80
CA ALA A 151 10.44 11.96 -2.92
C ALA A 151 11.78 11.33 -3.28
N TYR A 152 12.84 12.13 -3.20
CA TYR A 152 14.14 11.75 -3.73
C TYR A 152 15.21 11.77 -2.64
N THR A 153 16.10 10.79 -2.69
CA THR A 153 17.31 10.76 -1.86
C THR A 153 18.50 10.47 -2.76
N SER A 154 19.55 11.28 -2.69
CA SER A 154 20.78 11.00 -3.44
C SER A 154 21.53 9.82 -2.83
N ARG A 155 21.97 8.90 -3.69
CA ARG A 155 22.78 7.74 -3.31
C ARG A 155 24.22 8.13 -2.91
N SER A 156 24.71 9.27 -3.40
CA SER A 156 26.05 9.78 -3.13
C SER A 156 26.09 10.80 -2.00
N ASP A 157 24.97 11.46 -1.73
CA ASP A 157 24.85 12.51 -0.70
C ASP A 157 23.44 12.47 -0.08
N PRO A 158 23.18 11.57 0.89
CA PRO A 158 21.85 11.39 1.47
C PRO A 158 21.28 12.63 2.16
N ASP A 159 22.15 13.56 2.58
CA ASP A 159 21.77 14.80 3.25
C ASP A 159 21.41 15.91 2.25
N LYS A 160 21.66 15.70 0.95
CA LYS A 160 21.26 16.63 -0.09
C LYS A 160 19.74 16.80 -0.11
N LEU A 161 19.31 18.04 0.09
CA LEU A 161 17.91 18.41 -0.03
C LEU A 161 17.50 18.43 -1.52
N ILE A 162 16.62 17.50 -1.89
CA ILE A 162 16.04 17.41 -3.23
C ILE A 162 14.54 17.67 -3.12
N PRO A 163 13.98 18.66 -3.84
CA PRO A 163 12.55 18.95 -3.79
C PRO A 163 11.71 17.77 -4.26
N ASN A 164 10.66 17.44 -3.50
CA ASN A 164 9.67 16.47 -3.91
C ASN A 164 8.87 16.99 -5.11
N LYS A 165 8.44 16.08 -5.97
CA LYS A 165 7.53 16.39 -7.08
C LYS A 165 6.15 15.80 -6.80
N MET A 166 5.11 16.52 -7.21
CA MET A 166 3.73 16.10 -6.98
C MET A 166 2.82 16.61 -8.10
N LYS A 167 1.92 15.75 -8.56
CA LYS A 167 0.74 16.11 -9.35
C LYS A 167 -0.51 15.58 -8.67
N ALA A 168 -1.55 16.38 -8.64
CA ALA A 168 -2.86 16.00 -8.12
C ALA A 168 -3.90 15.97 -9.24
N ILE A 169 -5.10 15.47 -8.94
CA ILE A 169 -6.21 15.36 -9.90
C ILE A 169 -6.53 16.68 -10.63
N LYS A 170 -6.24 17.82 -10.01
CA LYS A 170 -6.38 19.15 -10.64
C LYS A 170 -5.41 19.39 -11.80
N ASP A 171 -4.28 18.68 -11.82
CA ASP A 171 -3.19 18.84 -12.79
C ASP A 171 -3.32 17.86 -13.97
N PHE A 172 -3.94 16.69 -13.76
CA PHE A 172 -4.05 15.63 -14.78
C PHE A 172 -5.49 15.21 -15.09
N GLY A 173 -6.49 15.82 -14.46
CA GLY A 173 -7.89 15.45 -14.63
C GLY A 173 -8.23 14.11 -13.99
N LYS A 174 -9.36 13.52 -14.40
CA LYS A 174 -9.86 12.28 -13.82
C LYS A 174 -9.21 11.07 -14.49
N ILE A 175 -8.55 10.22 -13.70
CA ILE A 175 -7.93 8.97 -14.16
C ILE A 175 -8.47 7.83 -13.30
N GLN A 176 -9.10 6.84 -13.94
CA GLN A 176 -9.62 5.65 -13.25
C GLN A 176 -8.48 4.75 -12.82
N PHE A 177 -8.71 3.96 -11.77
CA PHE A 177 -7.74 3.02 -11.22
C PHE A 177 -7.09 2.13 -12.29
N GLU A 178 -7.88 1.52 -13.18
CA GLU A 178 -7.38 0.62 -14.23
C GLU A 178 -6.62 1.36 -15.35
N GLY A 179 -6.86 2.66 -15.50
CA GLY A 179 -6.22 3.50 -16.51
C GLY A 179 -4.82 3.98 -16.11
N VAL A 180 -4.38 3.71 -14.87
CA VAL A 180 -3.03 4.08 -14.43
C VAL A 180 -2.01 3.12 -15.03
N THR A 181 -1.02 3.66 -15.75
CA THR A 181 0.10 2.92 -16.32
C THR A 181 1.45 3.49 -15.87
N GLN A 182 2.52 2.72 -16.02
CA GLN A 182 3.89 3.18 -15.76
C GLN A 182 4.23 4.43 -16.58
N GLU A 183 3.91 4.45 -17.87
CA GLU A 183 4.22 5.57 -18.77
C GLU A 183 3.51 6.85 -18.33
N LEU A 184 2.26 6.72 -17.88
CA LEU A 184 1.50 7.83 -17.31
C LEU A 184 2.20 8.39 -16.07
N LEU A 185 2.53 7.53 -15.10
CA LEU A 185 3.14 7.94 -13.83
C LEU A 185 4.48 8.65 -14.07
N ILE A 186 5.35 8.07 -14.89
CA ILE A 186 6.64 8.66 -15.27
C ILE A 186 6.43 10.03 -15.97
N LYS A 187 5.42 10.15 -16.85
CA LYS A 187 5.15 11.40 -17.56
C LYS A 187 4.65 12.53 -16.65
N LEU A 188 3.94 12.22 -15.56
CA LEU A 188 3.42 13.24 -14.64
C LEU A 188 4.52 14.02 -13.92
N ILE A 189 5.68 13.40 -13.74
CA ILE A 189 6.77 13.92 -12.90
C ILE A 189 8.03 14.29 -13.71
N LYS A 190 7.99 14.10 -15.04
CA LYS A 190 8.97 14.70 -15.97
C LYS A 190 8.92 16.22 -15.84
#